data_AF-A0A6I6AMX8-F1
#
_entry.id   AF-A0A6I6AMX8-F1
#
_cell.length_a   1.000
_cell.length_b   1.000
_cell.length_c   1.000
_cell.angle_alpha   90.00
_cell.angle_beta   90.00
_cell.angle_gamma   90.00
#
_symmetry.space_group_name_H-M   'P 1'
#
loop_
_entity.id
_entity.type
_entity.pdbx_description
1 polymer ?
#
loop_
_entity_poly.entity_id
_entity_poly.type
_entity_poly.pdbx_seq_one_letter_code
_entity_poly.pdbx_strand_id
1 'polypeptide(L)' 'MKKLEIEIKCPSCRRVLKQQLDQMKHGRSRRCTCGCEIVFEGNDGPSAQQALDEFERDLKRIFK' A
#
# COMPACT_ATOMS: atom_id res chain seq x y z
N MET A 1 -1.07 -14.67 4.33
CA MET A 1 -1.54 -13.47 3.61
C MET A 1 -0.34 -12.83 2.94
N LYS A 2 -0.38 -12.65 1.62
CA LYS A 2 0.67 -11.88 0.92
C LYS A 2 0.35 -10.40 1.11
N LYS A 3 1.25 -9.68 1.76
CA LYS A 3 1.14 -8.21 1.85
C LYS A 3 1.33 -7.63 0.46
N LEU A 4 0.39 -6.82 -0.03
CA LEU A 4 0.51 -6.21 -1.34
C LEU A 4 1.59 -5.12 -1.29
N GLU A 5 2.58 -5.25 -2.17
CA GLU A 5 3.56 -4.20 -2.42
C GLU A 5 3.15 -3.44 -3.68
N ILE A 6 3.13 -2.12 -3.56
CA ILE A 6 2.93 -1.22 -4.68
C ILE A 6 4.19 -0.39 -4.93
N GLU A 7 4.32 0.09 -6.16
CA GLU A 7 5.40 0.96 -6.57
C GLU A 7 4.93 2.42 -6.52
N ILE A 8 5.50 3.21 -5.59
CA ILE A 8 5.28 4.66 -5.54
C ILE A 8 6.48 5.36 -6.16
N LYS A 9 6.23 6.35 -7.03
CA LYS A 9 7.30 7.19 -7.58
C LYS A 9 7.52 8.39 -6.66
N CYS A 10 8.77 8.64 -6.30
CA CYS A 10 9.12 9.85 -5.57
C CYS A 10 8.88 11.08 -6.45
N PRO A 11 8.14 12.11 -6.00
CA PRO A 11 7.87 13.31 -6.81
C PRO A 11 9.13 14.14 -7.09
N SER A 12 10.15 14.04 -6.24
CA SER A 12 11.40 14.81 -6.36
C SER A 12 12.43 14.14 -7.28
N CYS A 13 12.81 12.89 -7.01
CA CYS A 13 13.86 12.20 -7.77
C CYS A 13 13.34 11.17 -8.78
N ARG A 14 12.01 11.01 -8.89
CA ARG A 14 11.32 10.03 -9.76
C ARG A 14 11.71 8.56 -9.54
N ARG A 15 12.48 8.27 -8.49
CA ARG A 15 12.86 6.91 -8.11
C ARG A 15 11.63 6.12 -7.66
N VAL A 16 11.57 4.86 -8.06
CA VAL A 16 10.52 3.94 -7.66
C VAL A 16 10.84 3.38 -6.28
N LEU A 17 9.86 3.43 -5.38
CA LEU A 17 9.93 2.91 -4.02
C LEU A 17 8.86 1.83 -3.86
N LYS A 18 9.27 0.65 -3.39
CA LYS A 18 8.34 -0.45 -3.08
C LYS A 18 7.72 -0.23 -1.70
N GLN A 19 6.42 0.03 -1.63
CA GLN A 19 5.66 0.36 -0.43
C GLN A 19 4.61 -0.71 -0.15
N GLN A 20 4.55 -1.19 1.08
CA GLN A 20 3.46 -2.08 1.49
C GLN A 20 2.17 -1.27 1.66
N LEU A 21 1.08 -1.77 1.07
CA LEU A 21 -0.22 -1.12 1.04
C LEU A 21 -0.80 -0.95 2.47
N ASP A 22 -0.57 -1.93 3.36
CA ASP A 22 -1.03 -1.90 4.76
C ASP A 22 -0.39 -0.81 5.61
N GLN A 23 0.74 -0.25 5.14
CA GLN A 23 1.48 0.79 5.83
C GLN A 23 1.15 2.21 5.30
N MET A 24 0.32 2.31 4.25
CA MET A 24 -0.15 3.58 3.69
C MET A 24 -1.37 4.09 4.47
N LYS A 25 -1.13 4.56 5.69
CA LYS A 25 -2.15 5.11 6.59
C LYS A 25 -1.98 6.61 6.74
N HIS A 26 -3.09 7.31 6.99
CA HIS A 26 -3.07 8.73 7.31
C HIS A 26 -2.09 9.03 8.45
N GLY A 27 -1.25 10.03 8.27
CA GLY A 27 -0.22 10.43 9.25
C GLY A 27 1.06 9.58 9.23
N ARG A 28 1.15 8.56 8.37
CA ARG A 28 2.44 7.93 8.06
C ARG A 28 3.09 8.61 6.88
N SER A 29 4.41 8.64 6.89
CA SER A 29 5.20 9.14 5.77
C SER A 29 6.31 8.15 5.43
N ARG A 30 6.77 8.23 4.18
CA ARG A 30 7.96 7.52 3.73
C ARG A 30 8.99 8.52 3.25
N ARG A 31 10.18 8.45 3.84
CA ARG A 31 11.33 9.20 3.37
C ARG A 31 12.00 8.50 2.19
N CYS A 32 12.13 9.22 1.09
CA CYS A 32 12.96 8.82 -0.03
C CYS A 32 14.44 9.10 0.29
N THR A 33 15.35 8.36 -0.35
CA THR A 33 16.80 8.55 -0.24
C THR A 33 17.28 9.90 -0.77
N CYS A 34 16.48 10.61 -1.57
CA CYS A 34 16.77 12.00 -1.95
C CYS A 34 16.41 13.04 -0.88
N GLY A 35 15.85 12.61 0.27
CA GLY A 35 15.40 13.49 1.35
C GLY A 35 13.94 13.94 1.25
N CYS A 36 13.25 13.65 0.15
CA CYS A 36 11.82 13.96 0.01
C CYS A 36 10.97 13.05 0.91
N GLU A 37 10.06 13.65 1.68
CA GLU A 37 9.11 12.94 2.53
C GLU A 37 7.75 12.83 1.83
N ILE A 38 7.31 11.59 1.59
CA ILE A 38 6.03 11.28 0.96
C ILE A 38 5.03 11.02 2.09
N VAL A 39 4.17 11.98 2.38
CA VAL A 39 3.11 11.85 3.39
C VAL A 39 1.93 11.13 2.77
N PHE A 40 1.43 10.09 3.44
CA PHE A 40 0.22 9.40 3.03
C PHE A 40 -0.98 10.12 3.67
N GLU A 41 -1.76 10.82 2.85
CA GLU A 41 -2.94 11.56 3.32
C GLU A 41 -4.22 10.70 3.28
N GLY A 42 -4.26 9.65 2.45
CA GLY A 42 -5.40 8.74 2.33
C GLY A 42 -5.35 7.57 3.31
N ASN A 43 -6.53 7.08 3.71
CA ASN A 43 -6.69 5.82 4.47
C ASN A 43 -7.10 4.64 3.56
N ASP A 44 -7.00 4.83 2.24
CA ASP A 44 -7.55 3.92 1.23
C ASP A 44 -6.71 2.65 1.04
N GLY A 45 -5.41 2.68 1.37
CA GLY A 45 -4.52 1.52 1.27
C GLY A 45 -4.98 0.33 2.14
N PRO A 46 -5.16 0.51 3.46
CA PRO A 46 -5.71 -0.51 4.35
C PRO A 46 -7.09 -1.04 3.91
N SER A 47 -7.97 -0.14 3.48
CA SER A 47 -9.32 -0.51 3.01
C SER A 47 -9.28 -1.39 1.76
N ALA A 48 -8.39 -1.06 0.81
CA ALA A 48 -8.19 -1.87 -0.39
C ALA A 48 -7.57 -3.25 -0.08
N GLN A 49 -6.63 -3.33 0.86
CA GLN A 49 -6.09 -4.62 1.31
C GLN A 49 -7.19 -5.48 1.95
N GLN A 50 -8.04 -4.89 2.80
CA GLN A 50 -9.14 -5.59 3.45
C GLN A 50 -10.17 -6.13 2.44
N ALA A 51 -10.54 -5.34 1.43
CA ALA A 51 -11.46 -5.77 0.38
C ALA A 51 -10.91 -6.97 -0.41
N LEU A 52 -9.60 -6.98 -0.68
CA LEU A 52 -8.94 -8.10 -1.37
C LEU A 52 -8.86 -9.35 -0.49
N ASP A 53 -8.59 -9.18 0.81
CA ASP A 53 -8.57 -10.29 1.77
C ASP A 53 -9.97 -10.93 1.93
N GLU A 54 -11.03 -10.12 1.92
CA GLU A 54 -12.42 -10.58 1.97
C GLU A 54 -12.80 -11.32 0.69
N PHE A 55 -12.45 -10.78 -0.48
CA PHE A 55 -12.64 -11.43 -1.76
C PHE A 55 -11.92 -12.79 -1.85
N GLU A 56 -10.67 -12.88 -1.38
CA GLU A 56 -9.93 -14.16 -1.34
C GLU A 56 -10.61 -15.18 -0.42
N ARG A 57 -11.16 -14.72 0.71
CA ARG A 57 -11.92 -15.59 1.64
C ARG A 57 -13.19 -16.12 0.99
N ASP A 58 -13.91 -15.29 0.23
CA ASP A 58 -15.13 -15.71 -0.43
C ASP A 58 -14.87 -16.64 -1.62
N LEU A 59 -13.81 -16.39 -2.41
CA LEU A 59 -13.36 -17.35 -3.42
C LEU A 59 -13.04 -18.72 -2.80
N LYS A 60 -12.33 -18.75 -1.68
CA LYS A 60 -12.03 -20.00 -0.95
C LYS A 60 -13.27 -20.72 -0.42
N ARG A 61 -14.40 -20.03 -0.23
CA ARG A 61 -15.67 -20.66 0.16
C ARG A 61 -16.42 -21.22 -1.04
N ILE A 62 -16.36 -20.54 -2.18
CA ILE A 62 -17.05 -20.95 -3.42
C ILE A 62 -16.37 -22.17 -4.05
N PHE A 63 -15.04 -22.24 -4.03
CA PHE A 63 -14.26 -23.32 -4.63
C PHE A 63 -13.90 -24.45 -3.65
N LYS A 64 -14.68 -24.64 -2.58
CA LYS A 64 -14.49 -25.69 -1.57
C LYS A 64 -15.56 -26.77 -1.65
#